data_AF-A0A7C1M3S4-F1
#
_entry.id   AF-A0A7C1M3S4-F1
#
_cell.length_a   1.000
_cell.length_b   1.000
_cell.length_c   1.000
_cell.angle_alpha   90.00
_cell.angle_beta   90.00
_cell.angle_gamma   90.00
#
_symmetry.space_group_name_H-M   'P 1'
#
loop_
_entity.id
_entity.type
_entity.pdbx_description
1 polymer ?
#
loop_
_entity_poly.entity_id
_entity_poly.type
_entity_poly.pdbx_seq_one_letter_code
_entity_poly.pdbx_strand_id
1 'polypeptide(L)'
;MNYFLTGGTGFIGRFLVEKLLARGGTVHLLVREQSLDKLDALIQRWGVDESRVKAVVGDLTSENLGIDTKTLKALTGKIDHFFHLAAVYDMGADEDAQQATNIDGTKAAVNAAEAMK
;
A
#
# COMPACT_ATOMS: atom_id res chain seq x y z
N MET A 1 15.83 0.15 5.77
CA MET A 1 14.66 -0.74 5.90
C MET A 1 13.65 -0.37 4.83
N ASN A 2 13.04 -1.35 4.18
CA ASN A 2 11.96 -1.17 3.23
C ASN A 2 10.63 -1.61 3.86
N TYR A 3 9.62 -0.77 3.74
CA TYR A 3 8.28 -1.00 4.24
C TYR A 3 7.33 -1.13 3.06
N PHE A 4 6.43 -2.11 3.07
CA PHE A 4 5.31 -2.16 2.14
C PHE A 4 4.01 -1.82 2.87
N LEU A 5 3.24 -0.88 2.33
CA LEU A 5 2.02 -0.36 2.97
C LEU A 5 0.84 -0.40 1.99
N THR A 6 -0.27 -1.00 2.42
CA THR A 6 -1.59 -0.72 1.84
C THR A 6 -2.25 0.43 2.61
N GLY A 7 -3.07 1.24 1.94
CA GLY A 7 -3.85 2.30 2.61
C GLY A 7 -3.02 3.53 3.04
N GLY A 8 -1.78 3.68 2.55
CA GLY A 8 -0.91 4.80 2.94
C GLY A 8 -1.40 6.19 2.49
N THR A 9 -2.29 6.27 1.50
CA THR A 9 -2.96 7.53 1.11
C THR A 9 -4.21 7.84 1.96
N GLY A 10 -4.59 6.92 2.86
CA GLY A 10 -5.74 7.02 3.75
C GLY A 10 -5.48 7.87 4.99
N PHE A 11 -6.50 7.96 5.85
CA PHE A 11 -6.47 8.82 7.04
C PHE A 11 -5.35 8.44 8.02
N ILE A 12 -5.31 7.17 8.45
CA ILE A 12 -4.31 6.67 9.40
C ILE A 12 -2.96 6.43 8.68
N GLY A 13 -3.02 5.80 7.50
CA GLY A 13 -1.83 5.39 6.74
C GLY A 13 -0.84 6.53 6.49
N ARG A 14 -1.32 7.73 6.13
CA ARG A 14 -0.42 8.86 5.83
C ARG A 14 0.43 9.32 7.02
N PHE A 15 -0.05 9.14 8.25
CA PHE A 15 0.71 9.46 9.47
C PHE A 15 1.66 8.33 9.84
N LEU A 16 1.30 7.08 9.54
CA LEU A 16 2.24 5.96 9.66
C LEU A 16 3.42 6.14 8.68
N VAL A 17 3.14 6.50 7.43
CA VAL A 17 4.18 6.78 6.41
C VAL A 17 5.16 7.84 6.92
N GLU A 18 4.65 8.96 7.42
CA GLU A 18 5.48 10.03 8.00
C GLU A 18 6.43 9.52 9.10
N LYS A 19 5.94 8.67 10.01
CA LYS A 19 6.75 8.05 11.07
C LYS A 19 7.79 7.07 10.52
N LEU A 20 7.46 6.30 9.48
CA LEU A 20 8.38 5.35 8.86
C LEU A 20 9.48 6.08 8.08
N LEU A 21 9.15 7.18 7.41
CA LEU A 21 10.11 8.05 6.73
C LEU A 21 11.08 8.71 7.73
N ALA A 22 10.57 9.18 8.87
CA ALA A 22 11.39 9.74 9.96
C ALA A 22 12.38 8.72 10.56
N ARG A 23 12.10 7.42 10.45
CA ARG A 23 13.03 6.34 10.84
C ARG A 23 14.12 6.05 9.79
N GLY A 24 14.14 6.77 8.67
CA GLY A 24 15.14 6.58 7.61
C GLY A 24 14.82 5.44 6.64
N GLY A 25 13.61 4.86 6.67
CA GLY A 25 13.24 3.80 5.73
C GLY A 25 12.70 4.30 4.38
N THR A 26 12.59 3.36 3.44
CA THR A 26 11.93 3.54 2.13
C THR A 26 10.54 2.91 2.21
N VAL A 27 9.52 3.62 1.73
CA VAL A 27 8.13 3.17 1.79
C VAL A 27 7.61 2.84 0.39
N HIS A 28 7.25 1.59 0.17
CA HIS A 28 6.51 1.13 -1.00
C HIS A 28 5.02 1.20 -0.69
N LEU A 29 4.28 2.00 -1.46
CA LEU A 29 2.86 2.27 -1.24
C LEU A 29 2.02 1.63 -2.32
N LEU A 30 1.17 0.67 -1.94
CA LEU A 30 0.10 0.22 -2.82
C LEU A 30 -0.86 1.39 -3.09
N VAL A 31 -1.00 1.76 -4.36
CA VAL A 31 -1.87 2.84 -4.81
C VAL A 31 -2.65 2.43 -6.05
N ARG A 32 -3.92 2.81 -6.10
CA ARG A 32 -4.71 2.71 -7.34
C ARG A 32 -4.25 3.79 -8.31
N GLU A 33 -4.30 3.51 -9.60
CA GLU A 33 -3.85 4.44 -10.66
C GLU A 33 -4.50 5.84 -10.54
N GLN A 34 -5.82 5.87 -10.34
CA GLN A 34 -6.60 7.09 -10.09
C GLN A 34 -6.24 7.86 -8.79
N SER A 35 -5.34 7.33 -7.96
CA SER A 35 -4.89 7.94 -6.71
C SER A 35 -3.42 8.39 -6.75
N LEU A 36 -2.77 8.37 -7.93
CA LEU A 36 -1.39 8.82 -8.09
C LEU A 36 -1.23 10.31 -7.76
N ASP A 37 -2.08 11.18 -8.28
CA ASP A 37 -2.05 12.62 -7.96
C ASP A 37 -2.16 12.90 -6.45
N LYS A 38 -2.95 12.09 -5.74
CA LYS A 38 -3.09 12.16 -4.29
C LYS A 38 -1.82 11.74 -3.57
N LEU A 39 -1.11 10.75 -4.11
CA LEU A 39 0.19 10.34 -3.58
C LEU A 39 1.23 11.46 -3.79
N ASP A 40 1.26 12.09 -4.96
CA ASP A 40 2.20 13.18 -5.25
C ASP A 40 2.03 14.34 -4.27
N ALA A 41 0.78 14.74 -4.00
CA ALA A 41 0.49 15.75 -2.98
C ALA A 41 0.97 15.35 -1.57
N LEU A 42 0.90 14.06 -1.23
CA LEU A 42 1.41 13.54 0.04
C LEU A 42 2.94 13.51 0.10
N ILE A 43 3.61 13.16 -1.00
CA ILE A 43 5.08 13.22 -1.11
C ILE A 43 5.57 14.65 -0.86
N GLN A 44 4.93 15.64 -1.48
CA GLN A 44 5.22 17.06 -1.24
C GLN A 44 4.99 17.44 0.23
N ARG A 45 3.88 16.99 0.83
CA ARG A 45 3.59 17.22 2.25
C ARG A 45 4.64 16.62 3.18
N TRP A 46 5.14 15.42 2.88
CA TRP A 46 6.17 14.76 3.70
C TRP A 46 7.56 15.38 3.50
N GLY A 47 7.76 16.21 2.47
CA GLY A 47 9.03 16.89 2.21
C GLY A 47 10.17 15.92 1.87
N VAL A 48 9.84 14.80 1.22
CA VAL A 48 10.80 13.77 0.80
C VAL A 48 10.87 13.68 -0.71
N ASP A 49 11.99 13.18 -1.21
CA ASP A 49 12.15 12.89 -2.63
C ASP A 49 11.53 11.51 -3.01
N GLU A 50 11.28 11.30 -4.29
CA GLU A 50 10.68 10.08 -4.85
C GLU A 50 11.53 8.81 -4.64
N SER A 51 12.78 8.91 -4.18
CA SER A 51 13.58 7.75 -3.75
C SER A 51 13.08 7.14 -2.44
N ARG A 52 12.44 7.95 -1.57
CA ARG A 52 11.98 7.52 -0.24
C ARG A 52 10.57 6.95 -0.24
N VAL A 53 9.75 7.31 -1.23
CA VAL A 53 8.40 6.78 -1.41
C VAL A 53 8.25 6.23 -2.83
N LYS A 54 7.95 4.94 -2.94
CA LYS A 54 7.77 4.23 -4.20
C LYS A 54 6.32 3.84 -4.38
N ALA A 55 5.67 4.41 -5.40
CA ALA A 55 4.35 3.97 -5.80
C ALA A 55 4.41 2.52 -6.34
N VAL A 56 3.49 1.67 -5.88
CA VAL A 56 3.25 0.35 -6.41
C VAL A 56 1.80 0.32 -6.88
N VAL A 57 1.60 0.38 -8.19
CA VAL A 57 0.25 0.42 -8.75
C VAL A 57 -0.41 -0.95 -8.59
N GLY A 58 -1.63 -0.96 -8.05
CA GLY A 58 -2.40 -2.18 -7.83
C GLY A 58 -3.74 -1.90 -7.14
N ASP A 59 -4.49 -2.96 -6.89
CA ASP A 59 -5.79 -2.91 -6.22
C ASP A 59 -5.91 -4.06 -5.21
N LEU A 60 -6.48 -3.74 -4.05
CA LEU A 60 -6.65 -4.67 -2.96
C LEU A 60 -7.55 -5.86 -3.33
N THR A 61 -8.54 -5.66 -4.21
CA THR A 61 -9.51 -6.71 -4.57
C THR A 61 -8.96 -7.67 -5.64
N SER A 62 -7.72 -7.49 -6.09
CA SER A 62 -7.08 -8.31 -7.11
C SER A 62 -6.11 -9.33 -6.51
N GLU A 63 -5.92 -10.46 -7.19
CA GLU A 63 -4.92 -11.44 -6.80
C GLU A 63 -3.53 -10.79 -6.74
N ASN A 64 -2.75 -11.10 -5.68
CA ASN A 64 -1.46 -10.46 -5.40
C ASN A 64 -1.51 -8.93 -5.47
N LEU A 65 -2.62 -8.35 -5.02
CA LEU A 65 -2.88 -6.90 -5.01
C LEU A 65 -2.88 -6.27 -6.41
N GLY A 66 -3.05 -7.06 -7.47
CA GLY A 66 -3.00 -6.58 -8.86
C GLY A 66 -1.63 -6.06 -9.29
N ILE A 67 -0.59 -6.36 -8.51
CA ILE A 67 0.79 -5.94 -8.79
C ILE A 67 1.31 -6.80 -9.94
N ASP A 68 1.89 -6.15 -10.96
CA ASP A 68 2.46 -6.89 -12.08
C ASP A 68 3.64 -7.77 -11.64
N THR A 69 3.82 -8.90 -12.32
CA THR A 69 4.83 -9.91 -11.97
C THR A 69 6.26 -9.36 -11.90
N LYS A 70 6.59 -8.36 -12.73
CA LYS A 70 7.93 -7.76 -12.75
C LYS A 70 8.15 -6.93 -11.49
N THR A 71 7.17 -6.12 -11.10
CA THR A 71 7.20 -5.33 -9.86
C THR A 71 7.21 -6.23 -8.63
N LEU A 72 6.37 -7.27 -8.58
CA LEU A 72 6.34 -8.20 -7.45
C LEU A 72 7.70 -8.89 -7.26
N LYS A 73 8.31 -9.41 -8.34
CA LYS A 73 9.66 -9.98 -8.32
C LYS A 73 10.73 -8.98 -7.86
N ALA A 74 10.57 -7.70 -8.18
CA ALA A 74 11.51 -6.68 -7.76
C ALA A 74 11.43 -6.38 -6.25
N LEU A 75 10.32 -6.74 -5.59
CA LEU A 75 10.07 -6.57 -4.15
C LEU A 75 10.43 -7.81 -3.33
N THR A 76 10.41 -9.01 -3.93
CA THR A 76 10.76 -10.28 -3.29
C THR A 76 12.13 -10.22 -2.60
N GLY A 77 12.16 -10.61 -1.32
CA GLY A 77 13.36 -10.60 -0.48
C GLY A 77 13.88 -9.20 -0.09
N LYS A 78 13.12 -8.12 -0.38
CA LYS A 78 13.53 -6.74 -0.09
C LYS A 78 12.67 -6.02 0.92
N ILE A 79 11.45 -6.50 1.19
CA ILE A 79 10.52 -5.87 2.13
C ILE A 79 10.76 -6.40 3.54
N ASP A 80 11.15 -5.52 4.47
CA ASP A 80 11.41 -5.90 5.87
C ASP A 80 10.12 -5.99 6.69
N HIS A 81 9.14 -5.11 6.41
CA HIS A 81 7.83 -5.16 7.06
C HIS A 81 6.70 -4.80 6.11
N PHE A 82 5.59 -5.52 6.28
CA PHE A 82 4.34 -5.29 5.59
C PHE A 82 3.29 -4.73 6.56
N PHE A 83 2.64 -3.65 6.19
CA PHE A 83 1.59 -3.00 6.97
C PHE A 83 0.30 -2.92 6.13
N HIS A 84 -0.76 -3.55 6.60
CA HIS A 84 -2.06 -3.53 5.94
C HIS A 84 -3.02 -2.55 6.64
N LEU A 85 -3.32 -1.42 6.00
CA LEU A 85 -4.24 -0.39 6.53
C LEU A 85 -5.35 0.00 5.53
N ALA A 86 -5.40 -0.66 4.36
CA ALA A 86 -6.47 -0.43 3.39
C ALA A 86 -7.74 -1.19 3.80
N ALA A 87 -8.87 -0.48 3.82
CA ALA A 87 -10.20 -1.04 4.03
C ALA A 87 -11.25 -0.07 3.47
N VAL A 88 -12.44 -0.57 3.14
CA VAL A 88 -13.65 0.25 3.05
C VAL A 88 -14.17 0.42 4.48
N TYR A 89 -14.26 1.67 4.93
CA TYR A 89 -14.81 2.03 6.25
C TYR A 89 -16.17 2.72 6.13
N ASP A 90 -16.66 2.91 4.91
CA ASP A 90 -17.97 3.52 4.67
C ASP A 90 -19.05 2.59 5.23
N MET A 91 -19.76 3.06 6.26
CA MET A 91 -20.83 2.31 6.93
C MET A 91 -22.06 2.13 6.02
N GLY A 92 -22.16 2.88 4.91
CA GLY A 92 -23.19 2.74 3.91
C GLY A 92 -22.81 1.85 2.72
N ALA A 93 -21.58 1.32 2.68
CA ALA A 93 -21.17 0.39 1.63
C ALA A 93 -21.96 -0.93 1.72
N ASP A 94 -22.30 -1.50 0.56
CA ASP A 94 -22.96 -2.80 0.48
C ASP A 94 -22.06 -3.95 0.96
N GLU A 95 -22.70 -5.08 1.28
CA GLU A 95 -22.01 -6.27 1.79
C GLU A 95 -20.94 -6.78 0.81
N ASP A 96 -21.23 -6.75 -0.49
CA ASP A 96 -20.32 -7.23 -1.53
C ASP A 96 -19.02 -6.40 -1.59
N ALA A 97 -19.12 -5.07 -1.50
CA ALA A 97 -17.96 -4.18 -1.48
C ALA A 97 -17.11 -4.38 -0.21
N GLN A 98 -17.77 -4.60 0.94
CA GLN A 98 -17.11 -4.88 2.21
C GLN A 98 -16.40 -6.25 2.18
N GLN A 99 -17.07 -7.28 1.65
CA GLN A 99 -16.53 -8.62 1.46
C GLN A 99 -15.30 -8.57 0.54
N ALA A 100 -15.42 -7.96 -0.63
CA ALA A 100 -14.33 -7.87 -1.61
C ALA A 100 -13.12 -7.13 -1.06
N THR A 101 -13.33 -5.98 -0.39
CA THR A 101 -12.20 -5.16 0.07
C THR A 101 -11.64 -5.64 1.41
N ASN A 102 -12.47 -5.83 2.42
CA ASN A 102 -11.99 -6.03 3.79
C ASN A 102 -11.65 -7.50 4.07
N ILE A 103 -12.35 -8.45 3.43
CA ILE A 103 -12.09 -9.87 3.64
C ILE A 103 -11.17 -10.40 2.56
N ASP A 104 -11.60 -10.36 1.30
CA ASP A 104 -10.81 -10.93 0.20
C ASP A 104 -9.55 -10.09 -0.07
N GLY A 105 -9.64 -8.77 0.08
CA GLY A 105 -8.48 -7.91 0.03
C GLY A 105 -7.47 -8.12 1.17
N THR A 106 -7.92 -8.51 2.36
CA THR A 106 -6.98 -8.93 3.43
C THR A 106 -6.27 -10.23 3.06
N LYS A 107 -6.98 -11.21 2.47
CA LYS A 107 -6.36 -12.45 1.97
C LYS A 107 -5.33 -12.14 0.88
N ALA A 108 -5.66 -11.27 -0.07
CA ALA A 108 -4.73 -10.83 -1.12
C ALA A 108 -3.49 -10.13 -0.54
N ALA A 109 -3.66 -9.31 0.50
CA ALA A 109 -2.55 -8.67 1.20
C ALA A 109 -1.62 -9.66 1.90
N VAL A 110 -2.17 -10.69 2.56
CA VAL A 110 -1.37 -11.76 3.16
C VAL A 110 -0.60 -12.54 2.10
N ASN A 111 -1.26 -12.92 1.00
CA ASN A 111 -0.61 -13.64 -0.11
C ASN A 111 0.53 -12.81 -0.73
N ALA A 112 0.31 -11.51 -0.95
CA ALA A 112 1.33 -10.60 -1.44
C ALA A 112 2.49 -10.45 -0.44
N ALA A 113 2.21 -10.39 0.86
CA ALA A 113 3.25 -10.35 1.89
C ALA A 113 4.11 -11.62 1.88
N GLU A 114 3.50 -12.81 1.73
CA GLU A 114 4.25 -14.07 1.56
C GLU A 114 5.08 -14.09 0.27
N ALA A 115 4.55 -13.56 -0.84
CA ALA A 115 5.27 -13.49 -2.11
C ALA A 115 6.42 -12.45 -2.12
N MET A 116 6.41 -11.50 -1.18
CA MET A 116 7.46 -10.49 -1.01
C MET A 116 8.57 -10.92 -0.04
N LYS A 117 8.38 -11.99 0.74
CA LYS A 117 9.46 -12.58 1.56
C LYS A 117 10.55 -13.18 0.66
#